data_AF-A0A963CT53-F1
#
_entry.id   AF-A0A963CT53-F1
#
_cell.length_a   1.000
_cell.length_b   1.000
_cell.length_c   1.000
_cell.angle_alpha   90.00
_cell.angle_beta   90.00
_cell.angle_gamma   90.00
#
_symmetry.space_group_name_H-M   'P 1'
#
loop_
_entity.id
_entity.type
_entity.pdbx_description
1 polymer ?
#
loop_
_entity_poly.entity_id
_entity_poly.type
_entity_poly.pdbx_seq_one_letter_code
_entity_poly.pdbx_strand_id
1 'polypeptide(L)'
;MKSRPLQILLALALLVMTLALAYPMYVDYREREISAEIVERYREIESRIRAHLDDAGESADCAALSAMVDGRALQFDGVTVDIGFAPVELGARRGYRPVFVVCGATGQGHALDVARYAHRHFAAINRIEAGPVVRDSVVGFAAPLSAPDHIACFVPSPELPRLCGRTYPPTKGEDAG
;
A
#
# COMPACT_ATOMS: atom_id res chain seq x y z
N MET A 1 23.02 56.71 -3.01
CA MET A 1 21.83 55.86 -3.32
C MET A 1 22.18 54.94 -4.49
N LYS A 2 22.23 53.61 -4.30
CA LYS A 2 22.08 52.52 -5.30
C LYS A 2 23.00 51.33 -5.00
N SER A 3 22.56 50.48 -4.06
CA SER A 3 23.04 49.09 -3.91
C SER A 3 21.91 48.13 -3.52
N ARG A 4 20.76 48.66 -3.08
CA ARG A 4 19.52 47.92 -2.78
C ARG A 4 19.09 46.91 -3.86
N PRO A 5 19.09 47.21 -5.18
CA PRO A 5 18.65 46.23 -6.17
C PRO A 5 19.62 45.04 -6.29
N LEU A 6 20.94 45.26 -6.15
CA LEU A 6 21.93 44.20 -6.22
C LEU A 6 21.83 43.25 -5.00
N GLN A 7 21.63 43.80 -3.80
CA GLN A 7 21.45 43.01 -2.58
C GLN A 7 20.17 42.14 -2.64
N ILE A 8 19.09 42.68 -3.20
CA ILE A 8 17.83 41.94 -3.38
C ILE A 8 18.01 40.80 -4.38
N LEU A 9 18.69 41.04 -5.51
CA LEU A 9 18.95 40.00 -6.51
C LEU A 9 19.87 38.90 -5.96
N LEU A 10 20.90 39.25 -5.19
CA LEU A 10 21.78 38.28 -4.55
C LEU A 10 21.01 37.41 -3.53
N ALA A 11 20.15 38.03 -2.71
CA ALA A 11 19.32 37.30 -1.75
C ALA A 11 18.32 36.35 -2.44
N LEU A 12 17.70 36.78 -3.53
CA LEU A 12 16.83 35.94 -4.36
C LEU A 12 17.59 34.76 -4.98
N ALA A 13 18.78 35.01 -5.53
CA ALA A 13 19.60 33.96 -6.12
C ALA A 13 19.99 32.89 -5.09
N LEU A 14 20.37 33.32 -3.88
CA LEU A 14 20.67 32.40 -2.77
C LEU A 14 19.44 31.60 -2.35
N LEU A 15 18.27 32.23 -2.24
CA LEU A 15 17.03 31.56 -1.84
C LEU A 15 16.57 30.52 -2.88
N VAL A 16 16.67 30.83 -4.17
CA VAL A 16 16.35 29.86 -5.23
C VAL A 16 17.32 28.68 -5.20
N MET A 17 18.61 28.94 -4.98
CA MET A 17 19.63 27.90 -4.91
C MET A 17 19.44 26.98 -3.70
N THR A 18 19.08 27.52 -2.53
CA THR A 18 18.78 26.70 -1.34
C THR A 18 17.50 25.87 -1.54
N LEU A 19 16.45 26.46 -2.11
CA LEU A 19 15.21 25.73 -2.45
C LEU A 19 15.48 24.58 -3.43
N ALA A 20 16.30 24.79 -4.46
CA ALA A 20 16.63 23.76 -5.44
C ALA A 20 17.35 22.55 -4.83
N LEU A 21 18.13 22.75 -3.76
CA LEU A 21 18.82 21.67 -3.04
C LEU A 21 17.94 21.01 -1.97
N ALA A 22 17.16 21.81 -1.24
CA ALA A 22 16.33 21.32 -0.14
C ALA A 22 15.08 20.57 -0.62
N TYR A 23 14.51 20.97 -1.75
CA TYR A 23 13.28 20.39 -2.29
C TYR A 23 13.39 18.88 -2.59
N PRO A 24 14.40 18.36 -3.33
CA PRO A 24 14.49 16.92 -3.59
C PRO A 24 14.69 16.11 -2.30
N MET A 25 15.42 16.63 -1.31
CA MET A 25 15.56 15.99 0.00
C MET A 25 14.23 15.94 0.75
N TYR A 26 13.44 17.01 0.69
CA TYR A 26 12.13 17.07 1.30
C TYR A 26 11.16 16.05 0.69
N VAL A 27 11.18 15.91 -0.64
CA VAL A 27 10.36 14.92 -1.36
C VAL A 27 10.71 13.50 -0.92
N ASP A 28 12.00 13.11 -0.92
CA ASP A 28 12.43 11.77 -0.48
C ASP A 28 12.03 11.50 0.98
N TYR A 29 12.15 12.50 1.86
CA TYR A 29 11.71 12.39 3.24
C TYR A 29 10.20 12.12 3.33
N ARG A 30 9.38 12.89 2.61
CA ARG A 30 7.92 12.73 2.60
C ARG A 30 7.50 11.37 2.06
N GLU A 31 8.16 10.86 1.02
CA GLU A 31 7.86 9.55 0.47
C GLU A 31 8.11 8.42 1.49
N ARG A 32 9.20 8.52 2.24
CA ARG A 32 9.51 7.58 3.33
C ARG A 32 8.51 7.69 4.48
N GLU A 33 8.13 8.91 4.85
CA GLU A 33 7.14 9.15 5.89
C GLU A 33 5.79 8.51 5.54
N ILE A 34 5.28 8.73 4.33
CA ILE A 34 4.03 8.11 3.85
C ILE A 34 4.17 6.58 3.85
N SER A 35 5.31 6.05 3.42
CA SER A 35 5.53 4.59 3.44
C SER A 35 5.51 4.00 4.86
N ALA A 36 5.99 4.74 5.86
CA ALA A 36 5.93 4.33 7.25
C ALA A 36 4.49 4.39 7.79
N GLU A 37 3.72 5.41 7.40
CA GLU A 37 2.29 5.53 7.73
C GLU A 37 1.48 4.34 7.17
N ILE A 38 1.76 3.91 5.93
CA ILE A 38 1.15 2.71 5.34
C ILE A 38 1.42 1.47 6.21
N VAL A 39 2.65 1.30 6.70
CA VAL A 39 3.03 0.16 7.55
C VAL A 39 2.36 0.23 8.92
N GLU A 40 2.27 1.41 9.52
CA GLU A 40 1.56 1.62 10.78
C GLU A 40 0.08 1.29 10.64
N ARG A 41 -0.55 1.78 9.56
CA ARG A 41 -1.95 1.50 9.25
C ARG A 41 -2.21 0.02 9.03
N TYR A 42 -1.32 -0.66 8.31
CA TYR A 42 -1.38 -2.11 8.14
C TYR A 42 -1.40 -2.83 9.49
N ARG A 43 -0.54 -2.47 10.44
CA ARG A 43 -0.49 -3.10 11.76
C ARG A 43 -1.77 -2.86 12.56
N GLU A 44 -2.32 -1.65 12.49
CA GLU A 44 -3.59 -1.32 13.14
C GLU A 44 -4.73 -2.19 12.60
N ILE A 45 -4.83 -2.31 11.27
CA ILE A 45 -5.86 -3.11 10.59
C ILE A 45 -5.66 -4.59 10.86
N GLU A 46 -4.43 -5.10 10.77
CA GLU A 46 -4.08 -6.49 11.08
C GLU A 46 -4.51 -6.83 12.52
N SER A 47 -4.20 -5.96 13.48
CA SER A 47 -4.59 -6.17 14.88
C SER A 47 -6.11 -6.18 15.05
N ARG A 48 -6.83 -5.28 14.37
CA ARG A 48 -8.29 -5.20 14.47
C ARG A 48 -8.98 -6.42 13.86
N ILE A 49 -8.53 -6.85 12.68
CA ILE A 49 -9.04 -8.04 11.99
C ILE A 49 -8.76 -9.28 12.83
N ARG A 50 -7.55 -9.44 13.38
CA ARG A 50 -7.24 -10.57 14.25
C ARG A 50 -8.12 -10.60 15.50
N ALA A 51 -8.25 -9.48 16.18
CA ALA A 51 -9.11 -9.40 17.36
C ALA A 51 -10.58 -9.75 17.05
N HIS A 52 -11.08 -9.33 15.88
CA HIS A 52 -12.43 -9.70 15.44
C HIS A 52 -12.55 -11.20 15.16
N LEU A 53 -11.58 -11.79 14.45
CA LEU A 53 -11.58 -13.22 14.14
C LEU A 53 -11.43 -14.09 15.40
N ASP A 54 -10.69 -13.62 16.40
CA ASP A 54 -10.53 -14.31 17.67
C ASP A 54 -11.83 -14.28 18.52
N ASP A 55 -12.63 -13.22 18.43
CA ASP A 55 -13.88 -13.05 19.20
C ASP A 55 -15.12 -13.62 18.48
N ALA A 56 -15.33 -13.24 17.21
CA ALA A 56 -16.51 -13.59 16.42
C ALA A 56 -16.32 -14.85 15.56
N GLY A 57 -15.07 -15.27 15.33
CA GLY A 57 -14.75 -16.39 14.45
C GLY A 57 -14.77 -16.02 12.96
N GLU A 58 -14.97 -17.05 12.12
CA GLU A 58 -15.02 -16.91 10.66
C GLU A 58 -16.34 -16.21 10.24
N SER A 59 -16.27 -15.27 9.30
CA SER A 59 -17.45 -14.59 8.73
C SER A 59 -18.05 -15.40 7.58
N ALA A 60 -19.37 -15.32 7.39
CA ALA A 60 -19.99 -15.87 6.17
C ALA A 60 -19.58 -15.07 4.91
N ASP A 61 -19.49 -13.74 5.04
CA ASP A 61 -19.29 -12.80 3.95
C ASP A 61 -18.01 -11.95 4.16
N CYS A 62 -17.16 -11.90 3.14
CA CYS A 62 -15.95 -11.07 3.15
C CYS A 62 -16.28 -9.57 3.13
N ALA A 63 -17.43 -9.14 2.61
CA ALA A 63 -17.84 -7.73 2.64
C ALA A 63 -18.07 -7.21 4.07
N ALA A 64 -18.50 -8.07 4.99
CA ALA A 64 -18.61 -7.71 6.41
C ALA A 64 -17.23 -7.43 7.03
N LEU A 65 -16.20 -8.17 6.60
CA LEU A 65 -14.83 -7.97 7.07
C LEU A 65 -14.22 -6.68 6.53
N SER A 66 -14.42 -6.36 5.25
CA SER A 66 -13.92 -5.12 4.66
C SER A 66 -14.63 -3.88 5.22
N ALA A 67 -15.91 -3.98 5.58
CA ALA A 67 -16.68 -2.90 6.20
C ALA A 67 -16.14 -2.47 7.59
N MET A 68 -15.34 -3.30 8.26
CA MET A 68 -14.68 -2.93 9.53
C MET A 68 -13.52 -1.95 9.36
N VAL A 69 -13.06 -1.77 8.13
CA VAL A 69 -11.98 -0.86 7.80
C VAL A 69 -12.56 0.39 7.16
N ASP A 70 -12.31 1.52 7.81
CA ASP A 70 -12.70 2.82 7.27
C ASP A 70 -11.91 3.06 5.98
N GLY A 71 -12.61 3.24 4.85
CA GLY A 71 -11.98 3.55 3.57
C GLY A 71 -11.10 4.80 3.60
N ARG A 72 -11.35 5.75 4.52
CA ARG A 72 -10.45 6.90 4.76
C ARG A 72 -9.09 6.48 5.31
N ALA A 73 -9.04 5.38 6.06
CA ALA A 73 -7.81 4.85 6.61
C ALA A 73 -6.90 4.23 5.53
N LEU A 74 -7.41 4.04 4.31
CA LEU A 74 -6.69 3.49 3.15
C LEU A 74 -6.29 4.57 2.14
N GLN A 75 -6.57 5.84 2.43
CA GLN A 75 -6.21 6.96 1.54
C GLN A 75 -4.79 7.43 1.83
N PHE A 76 -3.89 7.25 0.88
CA PHE A 76 -2.51 7.74 0.93
C PHE A 76 -2.23 8.61 -0.28
N ASP A 77 -1.36 9.61 -0.09
CA ASP A 77 -0.99 10.50 -1.20
C ASP A 77 -0.20 9.73 -2.26
N GLY A 78 -0.71 9.77 -3.49
CA GLY A 78 -0.14 9.08 -4.66
C GLY A 78 -0.30 7.56 -4.67
N VAL A 79 -0.54 6.87 -3.56
CA VAL A 79 -0.59 5.39 -3.50
C VAL A 79 -2.01 4.88 -3.30
N THR A 80 -2.39 3.88 -4.08
CA THR A 80 -3.65 3.17 -3.88
C THR A 80 -3.43 2.03 -2.89
N VAL A 81 -4.19 2.04 -1.80
CA VAL A 81 -4.20 0.97 -0.81
C VAL A 81 -5.62 0.46 -0.65
N ASP A 82 -5.78 -0.85 -0.54
CA ASP A 82 -7.08 -1.51 -0.43
C ASP A 82 -7.02 -2.80 0.41
N ILE A 83 -8.18 -3.36 0.73
CA ILE A 83 -8.31 -4.67 1.36
C ILE A 83 -8.85 -5.68 0.35
N GLY A 84 -8.01 -6.68 0.11
CA GLY A 84 -8.32 -7.82 -0.70
C GLY A 84 -8.67 -9.07 0.09
N PHE A 85 -9.07 -10.10 -0.64
CA PHE A 85 -9.31 -11.43 -0.13
C PHE A 85 -8.58 -12.46 -0.98
N ALA A 86 -7.54 -13.07 -0.41
CA ALA A 86 -6.78 -14.15 -1.06
C ALA A 86 -7.48 -15.49 -0.80
N PRO A 87 -7.60 -16.38 -1.80
CA PRO A 87 -8.16 -17.71 -1.59
C PRO A 87 -7.25 -18.55 -0.70
N VAL A 88 -7.87 -19.37 0.14
CA VAL A 88 -7.21 -20.34 1.04
C VAL A 88 -7.91 -21.69 0.90
N GLU A 89 -7.12 -22.74 0.70
CA GLU A 89 -7.61 -24.12 0.64
C GLU A 89 -7.00 -24.92 1.80
N LEU A 90 -7.84 -25.44 2.69
CA LEU A 90 -7.45 -26.26 3.85
C LEU A 90 -8.18 -27.60 3.78
N GLY A 91 -7.55 -28.57 3.13
CA GLY A 91 -8.15 -29.88 2.88
C GLY A 91 -9.43 -29.76 2.04
N ALA A 92 -10.58 -30.07 2.63
CA ALA A 92 -11.89 -29.96 1.98
C ALA A 92 -12.53 -28.57 2.11
N ARG A 93 -11.97 -27.67 2.93
CA ARG A 93 -12.52 -26.33 3.16
C ARG A 93 -11.86 -25.33 2.20
N ARG A 94 -12.69 -24.50 1.57
CA ARG A 94 -12.27 -23.38 0.74
C ARG A 94 -12.86 -22.11 1.31
N GLY A 95 -12.06 -21.07 1.33
CA GLY A 95 -12.51 -19.74 1.70
C GLY A 95 -11.47 -18.71 1.35
N TYR A 96 -11.49 -17.61 2.07
CA TYR A 96 -10.68 -16.45 1.80
C TYR A 96 -10.09 -15.88 3.08
N ARG A 97 -8.93 -15.26 2.95
CA ARG A 97 -8.27 -14.50 4.01
C ARG A 97 -8.02 -13.06 3.57
N PRO A 98 -8.18 -12.09 4.47
CA PRO A 98 -7.94 -10.69 4.14
C PRO A 98 -6.46 -10.44 3.88
N VAL A 99 -6.19 -9.61 2.87
CA VAL A 99 -4.86 -9.11 2.52
C VAL A 99 -4.90 -7.60 2.35
N PHE A 100 -3.82 -6.94 2.72
CA PHE A 100 -3.60 -5.51 2.53
C PHE A 100 -2.88 -5.30 1.21
N VAL A 101 -3.54 -4.67 0.26
CA VAL A 101 -3.04 -4.48 -1.12
C VAL A 101 -2.48 -3.07 -1.24
N VAL A 102 -1.26 -2.95 -1.76
CA VAL A 102 -0.59 -1.67 -2.01
C VAL A 102 -0.23 -1.59 -3.48
N CYS A 103 -0.51 -0.45 -4.11
CA CYS A 103 -0.22 -0.17 -5.51
C CYS A 103 0.24 1.27 -5.75
N GLY A 104 1.34 1.45 -6.50
CA GLY A 104 1.76 2.72 -7.08
C GLY A 104 2.25 2.54 -8.53
N ALA A 105 1.95 3.51 -9.40
CA ALA A 105 2.32 3.47 -10.82
C ALA A 105 2.94 4.80 -11.32
N THR A 106 3.82 4.71 -12.32
CA THR A 106 4.34 5.88 -13.05
C THR A 106 3.19 6.58 -13.76
N GLY A 107 2.96 7.85 -13.41
CA GLY A 107 1.78 8.62 -13.83
C GLY A 107 1.03 9.24 -12.65
N GLN A 108 1.26 8.74 -11.44
CA GLN A 108 0.72 9.26 -10.18
C GLN A 108 1.79 10.01 -9.35
N GLY A 109 2.74 10.67 -10.02
CA GLY A 109 3.82 11.40 -9.34
C GLY A 109 4.72 10.48 -8.49
N HIS A 110 4.83 10.80 -7.20
CA HIS A 110 5.68 10.12 -6.20
C HIS A 110 5.17 8.73 -5.76
N ALA A 111 4.00 8.31 -6.25
CA ALA A 111 3.33 7.03 -5.97
C ALA A 111 4.24 5.81 -6.02
N LEU A 112 5.07 5.74 -7.07
CA LEU A 112 5.92 4.58 -7.33
C LEU A 112 6.98 4.42 -6.24
N ASP A 113 7.62 5.52 -5.84
CA ASP A 113 8.69 5.48 -4.85
C ASP A 113 8.15 5.23 -3.45
N VAL A 114 7.00 5.80 -3.09
CA VAL A 114 6.27 5.44 -1.86
C VAL A 114 5.95 3.93 -1.85
N ALA A 115 5.40 3.38 -2.92
CA ALA A 115 5.10 1.94 -3.01
C ALA A 115 6.37 1.08 -2.93
N ARG A 116 7.50 1.52 -3.50
CA ARG A 116 8.81 0.85 -3.35
C ARG A 116 9.35 0.91 -1.93
N TYR A 117 9.24 2.06 -1.25
CA TYR A 117 9.62 2.19 0.15
C TYR A 117 8.76 1.28 1.03
N ALA A 118 7.44 1.28 0.83
CA ALA A 118 6.53 0.38 1.52
C ALA A 118 6.90 -1.08 1.27
N HIS A 119 7.08 -1.48 0.01
CA HIS A 119 7.52 -2.83 -0.35
C HIS A 119 8.79 -3.23 0.40
N ARG A 120 9.80 -2.35 0.48
CA ARG A 120 11.03 -2.63 1.25
C ARG A 120 10.75 -2.85 2.74
N HIS A 121 9.86 -2.06 3.35
CA HIS A 121 9.46 -2.27 4.74
C HIS A 121 8.74 -3.60 4.94
N PHE A 122 7.79 -3.95 4.08
CA PHE A 122 7.05 -5.22 4.16
C PHE A 122 7.96 -6.44 3.89
N ALA A 123 8.91 -6.31 2.96
CA ALA A 123 9.92 -7.32 2.69
C ALA A 123 10.80 -7.58 3.93
N ALA A 124 11.22 -6.50 4.61
CA ALA A 124 12.07 -6.60 5.80
C ALA A 124 11.38 -7.32 6.98
N ILE A 125 10.04 -7.31 7.04
CA ILE A 125 9.26 -8.02 8.06
C ILE A 125 8.69 -9.36 7.55
N ASN A 126 9.09 -9.82 6.36
CA ASN A 126 8.59 -11.05 5.71
C ASN A 126 7.06 -11.11 5.60
N ARG A 127 6.42 -9.98 5.25
CA ARG A 127 4.96 -9.86 5.12
C ARG A 127 4.50 -9.61 3.69
N ILE A 128 5.23 -10.08 2.67
CA ILE A 128 4.78 -9.99 1.27
C ILE A 128 4.25 -11.35 0.82
N GLU A 129 3.04 -11.33 0.28
CA GLU A 129 2.44 -12.46 -0.42
C GLU A 129 3.16 -12.77 -1.74
N ALA A 130 2.96 -13.98 -2.24
CA ALA A 130 3.48 -14.38 -3.54
C ALA A 130 2.83 -13.57 -4.70
N GLY A 131 3.62 -13.30 -5.74
CA GLY A 131 3.18 -12.58 -6.94
C GLY A 131 3.23 -11.04 -6.89
N PRO A 132 4.20 -10.38 -6.20
CA PRO A 132 4.32 -8.94 -6.32
C PRO A 132 4.67 -8.54 -7.76
N VAL A 133 4.00 -7.51 -8.27
CA VAL A 133 4.30 -6.91 -9.57
C VAL A 133 5.22 -5.74 -9.33
N VAL A 134 6.54 -5.95 -9.50
CA VAL A 134 7.55 -4.89 -9.40
C VAL A 134 8.17 -4.68 -10.77
N ARG A 135 7.85 -3.56 -11.40
CA ARG A 135 8.35 -3.13 -12.71
C ARG A 135 8.83 -1.69 -12.62
N ASP A 136 9.53 -1.23 -13.65
CA ASP A 136 10.01 0.15 -13.72
C ASP A 136 8.88 1.18 -13.64
N SER A 137 7.68 0.79 -14.09
CA SER A 137 6.48 1.64 -14.18
C SER A 137 5.40 1.36 -13.14
N VAL A 138 5.48 0.29 -12.36
CA VAL A 138 4.44 -0.08 -11.39
C VAL A 138 5.00 -0.95 -10.28
N VAL A 139 4.58 -0.70 -9.06
CA VAL A 139 4.83 -1.53 -7.88
C VAL A 139 3.50 -1.88 -7.24
N GLY A 140 3.16 -3.16 -7.24
CA GLY A 140 1.99 -3.72 -6.59
C GLY A 140 2.35 -4.95 -5.75
N PHE A 141 1.92 -5.01 -4.50
CA PHE A 141 2.09 -6.18 -3.66
C PHE A 141 0.94 -6.32 -2.65
N ALA A 142 0.79 -7.50 -2.07
CA ALA A 142 -0.17 -7.78 -1.02
C ALA A 142 0.55 -8.25 0.25
N ALA A 143 -0.02 -7.95 1.41
CA ALA A 143 0.46 -8.39 2.72
C ALA A 143 -0.66 -9.08 3.51
N PRO A 144 -0.40 -10.20 4.21
CA PRO A 144 -1.42 -10.90 4.97
C PRO A 144 -1.95 -10.07 6.15
N LEU A 145 -3.28 -9.99 6.30
CA LEU A 145 -3.94 -9.40 7.49
C LEU A 145 -4.38 -10.45 8.52
N SER A 146 -4.22 -11.73 8.19
CA SER A 146 -4.48 -12.88 9.07
C SER A 146 -3.44 -13.97 8.81
N ALA A 147 -3.45 -15.06 9.58
CA ALA A 147 -2.50 -16.15 9.38
C ALA A 147 -2.68 -16.79 7.97
N PRO A 148 -1.60 -17.33 7.35
CA PRO A 148 -1.65 -17.88 5.99
C PRO A 148 -2.68 -19.00 5.82
N ASP A 149 -2.83 -19.82 6.85
CA ASP A 149 -3.71 -21.00 6.88
C ASP A 149 -5.01 -20.74 7.64
N HIS A 150 -5.48 -19.49 7.67
CA HIS A 150 -6.71 -19.12 8.35
C HIS A 150 -7.77 -18.64 7.35
N ILE A 151 -8.90 -19.34 7.30
CA ILE A 151 -10.07 -18.91 6.53
C ILE A 151 -10.82 -17.89 7.37
N ALA A 152 -10.89 -16.65 6.89
CA ALA A 152 -11.62 -15.58 7.56
C ALA A 152 -13.06 -15.45 7.04
N CYS A 153 -13.31 -15.78 5.77
CA CYS A 153 -14.63 -15.72 5.16
C CYS A 153 -14.83 -16.71 3.99
N PHE A 154 -16.07 -16.94 3.57
CA PHE A 154 -16.40 -17.93 2.52
C PHE A 154 -16.97 -17.34 1.25
N VAL A 155 -17.78 -16.29 1.35
CA VAL A 155 -18.35 -15.61 0.17
C VAL A 155 -17.44 -14.44 -0.18
N PRO A 156 -16.84 -14.42 -1.39
CA PRO A 156 -15.96 -13.32 -1.77
C PRO A 156 -16.76 -12.01 -1.85
N SER A 157 -16.09 -10.91 -1.52
CA SER A 157 -16.61 -9.59 -1.86
C SER A 157 -16.88 -9.53 -3.38
N PRO A 158 -17.96 -8.90 -3.84
CA PRO A 158 -18.24 -8.75 -5.28
C PRO A 158 -17.09 -8.08 -6.05
N GLU A 159 -16.21 -7.38 -5.34
CA GLU A 159 -14.96 -6.84 -5.86
C GLU A 159 -13.79 -7.75 -5.44
N LEU A 160 -13.30 -8.58 -6.37
CA LEU A 160 -12.02 -9.27 -6.21
C LEU A 160 -10.91 -8.23 -6.05
N PRO A 161 -9.89 -8.47 -5.19
CA PRO A 161 -8.80 -7.53 -5.05
C PRO A 161 -8.11 -7.26 -6.37
N ARG A 162 -7.84 -5.98 -6.63
CA ARG A 162 -7.05 -5.56 -7.78
C ARG A 162 -5.67 -5.10 -7.34
N LEU A 163 -4.63 -5.83 -7.70
CA LEU A 163 -3.24 -5.35 -7.66
C LEU A 163 -3.01 -4.47 -8.88
N CYS A 164 -3.02 -3.16 -8.70
CA CYS A 164 -2.73 -2.21 -9.79
C CYS A 164 -3.56 -2.42 -11.06
N GLY A 165 -4.87 -2.71 -10.88
CA GLY A 165 -5.78 -2.96 -11.99
C GLY A 165 -5.81 -4.40 -12.52
N ARG A 166 -4.99 -5.30 -11.97
CA ARG A 166 -5.01 -6.75 -12.26
C ARG A 166 -5.65 -7.53 -11.13
N THR A 167 -6.37 -8.61 -11.44
CA THR A 167 -6.98 -9.45 -10.40
C THR A 167 -5.91 -10.14 -9.54
N TYR A 168 -6.14 -10.20 -8.23
CA TYR A 168 -5.31 -10.93 -7.28
C TYR A 168 -6.07 -12.12 -6.68
N PRO A 169 -5.45 -13.31 -6.50
CA PRO A 169 -4.12 -13.68 -7.00
C PRO A 169 -4.07 -13.63 -8.54
N PRO A 170 -2.89 -13.36 -9.14
CA PRO A 170 -2.75 -13.32 -10.59
C PRO A 170 -3.19 -14.66 -11.18
N THR A 171 -4.05 -14.60 -12.19
CA THR A 171 -4.44 -15.81 -12.91
C THR A 171 -3.26 -16.31 -13.75
N LYS A 172 -3.07 -17.63 -13.86
CA LYS A 172 -1.99 -18.21 -14.69
C LYS A 172 -2.12 -17.69 -16.13
N GLY A 173 -1.22 -16.77 -16.52
CA GLY A 173 -1.20 -16.14 -17.85
C GLY A 173 -1.10 -14.61 -17.82
N GLU A 174 -1.31 -13.96 -16.67
CA GLU A 174 -1.28 -12.49 -16.56
C GLU A 174 0.13 -11.92 -16.32
N ASP A 175 1.14 -12.77 -16.11
CA ASP A 175 2.52 -12.38 -15.82
C ASP A 175 3.36 -12.03 -17.07
N ALA A 176 2.81 -12.23 -18.28
CA ALA A 176 3.50 -11.98 -19.55
C ALA A 176 3.00 -10.70 -20.24
N GLY A 177 3.24 -9.54 -19.63
CA GLY A 177 2.88 -8.26 -20.25
C GLY A 177 3.40 -7.08 -19.49
#